data_AF-A0A167DUT9-F1
#
_entry.id   AF-A0A167DUT9-F1
#
_cell.length_a   1.000
_cell.length_b   1.000
_cell.length_c   1.000
_cell.angle_alpha   90.00
_cell.angle_beta   90.00
_cell.angle_gamma   90.00
#
_symmetry.space_group_name_H-M   'P 1'
#
loop_
_entity.id
_entity.type
_entity.pdbx_description
1 polymer ?
#
loop_
_entity_poly.entity_id
_entity_poly.type
_entity_poly.pdbx_seq_one_letter_code
_entity_poly.pdbx_strand_id
1 'polypeptide(L)'
;MFARSTIRACNKATISRPVTRLIHSVPKLKNQNHYEQVGIPGLYSAEGFKTAWNDHQSHLLTKLNNLTVDTDNEARIPLHILLNTATKSDQAHIFNNASQAHNNHLFFQALTSPETNQTKPSALLQSRINKSFGSLEELREQFLLAADLLLGNGWVFLIEGPDKSLGIMSCYNAGTPYHIARAQLFDLNRIIDSEVHQSIEAISGAVRSKEKNFNIALLAANVWEHAYLTDYSVSGKTEYLEKWWASIDWDVVSSRLYSGN
;
A
#
# COMPACT_ATOMS: atom_id res chain seq x y z
N MET A 1 60.68 -20.83 -28.82
CA MET A 1 59.76 -21.98 -28.81
C MET A 1 58.99 -21.95 -27.49
N PHE A 2 57.67 -21.89 -27.56
CA PHE A 2 56.74 -21.60 -26.47
C PHE A 2 56.57 -22.75 -25.46
N ALA A 3 56.40 -22.46 -24.16
CA ALA A 3 55.61 -23.26 -23.21
C ALA A 3 55.35 -22.47 -21.90
N ARG A 4 54.32 -21.62 -21.87
CA ARG A 4 53.03 -21.77 -21.12
C ARG A 4 53.16 -21.85 -19.59
N SER A 5 52.99 -20.70 -18.92
CA SER A 5 52.64 -20.64 -17.49
C SER A 5 51.19 -21.07 -17.29
N THR A 6 50.95 -22.09 -16.47
CA THR A 6 49.62 -22.50 -16.05
C THR A 6 49.18 -21.69 -14.83
N ILE A 7 48.48 -20.58 -15.07
CA ILE A 7 47.70 -19.90 -14.03
C ILE A 7 46.49 -20.78 -13.74
N ARG A 8 46.49 -21.44 -12.59
CA ARG A 8 45.36 -22.24 -12.11
C ARG A 8 44.28 -21.27 -11.62
N ALA A 9 43.28 -21.00 -12.47
CA ALA A 9 42.12 -20.22 -12.09
C ALA A 9 41.38 -20.95 -10.96
N CYS A 10 41.41 -20.36 -9.76
CA CYS A 10 40.62 -20.82 -8.63
C CYS A 10 39.17 -20.40 -8.88
N ASN A 11 38.37 -21.28 -9.50
CA ASN A 11 36.93 -21.13 -9.56
C ASN A 11 36.39 -21.13 -8.13
N LYS A 12 36.11 -19.94 -7.59
CA LYS A 12 35.24 -19.80 -6.42
C LYS A 12 33.87 -20.27 -6.87
N ALA A 13 33.52 -21.52 -6.57
CA ALA A 13 32.15 -21.98 -6.64
C ALA A 13 31.34 -21.05 -5.73
N THR A 14 30.51 -20.20 -6.34
CA THR A 14 29.50 -19.42 -5.63
C THR A 14 28.56 -20.44 -5.02
N ILE A 15 28.69 -20.71 -3.72
CA ILE A 15 27.73 -21.51 -2.97
C ILE A 15 26.43 -20.71 -2.99
N SER A 16 25.54 -21.01 -3.92
CA SER A 16 24.18 -20.50 -3.89
C SER A 16 23.53 -21.08 -2.65
N ARG A 17 23.36 -20.26 -1.61
CA ARG A 17 22.54 -20.66 -0.47
C ARG A 17 21.17 -21.07 -1.03
N PRO A 18 20.61 -22.24 -0.64
CA PRO A 18 19.26 -22.57 -1.00
C PRO A 18 18.36 -21.53 -0.33
N VAL A 19 17.84 -20.61 -1.13
CA VAL A 19 16.83 -19.66 -0.68
C VAL A 19 15.55 -20.50 -0.55
N THR A 20 15.05 -20.64 0.68
CA THR A 20 13.79 -21.36 0.90
C THR A 20 12.66 -20.49 0.36
N ARG A 21 11.94 -20.99 -0.64
CA ARG A 21 10.76 -20.33 -1.22
C ARG A 21 9.78 -19.95 -0.12
N LEU A 22 9.36 -18.69 -0.09
CA LEU A 22 8.29 -18.22 0.77
C LEU A 22 7.01 -18.15 -0.06
N ILE A 23 6.15 -19.16 0.08
CA ILE A 23 4.84 -19.14 -0.58
C ILE A 23 4.00 -18.07 0.11
N HIS A 24 3.61 -17.05 -0.64
CA HIS A 24 2.75 -16.00 -0.13
C HIS A 24 1.35 -16.57 0.12
N SER A 25 0.89 -16.48 1.36
CA SER A 25 -0.47 -16.81 1.77
C SER A 25 -1.12 -15.61 2.45
N VAL A 26 -2.45 -15.60 2.49
CA VAL A 26 -3.19 -14.50 3.12
C VAL A 26 -2.81 -14.43 4.60
N PRO A 27 -2.34 -13.27 5.10
CA PRO A 27 -1.98 -13.13 6.50
C PRO A 27 -3.24 -13.18 7.36
N LYS A 28 -3.13 -13.80 8.54
CA LYS A 28 -4.26 -13.86 9.48
C LYS A 28 -4.42 -12.52 10.18
N LEU A 29 -5.61 -11.91 10.08
CA LEU A 29 -5.97 -10.71 10.83
C LEU A 29 -6.28 -11.06 12.30
N LYS A 30 -6.18 -10.07 13.21
CA LYS A 30 -6.42 -10.28 14.66
C LYS A 30 -7.79 -10.90 14.95
N ASN A 31 -8.83 -10.47 14.24
CA ASN A 31 -10.22 -10.90 14.42
C ASN A 31 -10.74 -11.74 13.24
N GLN A 32 -9.85 -12.40 12.48
CA GLN A 32 -10.19 -13.10 11.23
C GLN A 32 -11.37 -14.07 11.39
N ASN A 33 -11.36 -14.94 12.41
CA ASN A 33 -12.40 -15.95 12.61
C ASN A 33 -13.79 -15.33 12.81
N HIS A 34 -13.86 -14.17 13.47
CA HIS A 34 -15.12 -13.45 13.65
C HIS A 34 -15.55 -12.80 12.33
N TYR A 35 -14.62 -12.13 11.65
CA TYR A 35 -14.91 -11.44 10.39
C TYR A 35 -15.32 -12.38 9.25
N GLU A 36 -14.83 -13.62 9.24
CA GLU A 36 -15.27 -14.63 8.29
C GLU A 36 -16.73 -15.05 8.48
N GLN A 37 -17.26 -14.97 9.70
CA GLN A 37 -18.64 -15.39 10.01
C GLN A 37 -19.65 -14.27 9.81
N VAL A 38 -19.32 -13.05 10.27
CA VAL A 38 -20.28 -11.93 10.31
C VAL A 38 -19.85 -10.73 9.46
N GLY A 39 -18.62 -10.71 8.95
CA GLY A 39 -18.00 -9.52 8.35
C GLY A 39 -17.40 -8.59 9.40
N ILE A 40 -17.25 -7.31 9.05
CA ILE A 40 -16.86 -6.27 10.00
C ILE A 40 -18.13 -5.50 10.36
N PRO A 41 -18.78 -5.77 11.51
CA PRO A 41 -20.02 -5.11 11.90
C PRO A 41 -19.96 -3.59 11.72
N GLY A 42 -20.89 -3.02 10.95
CA GLY A 42 -20.94 -1.60 10.63
C GLY A 42 -20.17 -1.17 9.38
N LEU A 43 -19.29 -2.02 8.81
CA LEU A 43 -18.53 -1.73 7.59
C LEU A 43 -18.73 -2.78 6.49
N TYR A 44 -18.53 -4.06 6.78
CA TYR A 44 -18.62 -5.14 5.80
C TYR A 44 -19.59 -6.24 6.23
N SER A 45 -20.39 -6.74 5.29
CA SER A 45 -21.04 -8.03 5.47
C SER A 45 -20.02 -9.17 5.40
N ALA A 46 -20.41 -10.38 5.79
CA ALA A 46 -19.55 -11.56 5.65
C ALA A 46 -19.15 -11.81 4.18
N GLU A 47 -20.06 -11.55 3.24
CA GLU A 47 -19.81 -11.70 1.80
C GLU A 47 -18.89 -10.59 1.27
N GLY A 48 -19.12 -9.34 1.68
CA GLY A 48 -18.26 -8.20 1.32
C GLY A 48 -16.85 -8.40 1.84
N PHE A 49 -16.68 -8.79 3.10
CA PHE A 49 -15.39 -9.11 3.69
C PHE A 49 -14.69 -10.27 2.97
N LYS A 50 -15.42 -11.36 2.67
CA LYS A 50 -14.88 -12.50 1.92
C LYS A 50 -14.38 -12.07 0.54
N THR A 51 -15.14 -11.23 -0.16
CA THR A 51 -14.77 -10.75 -1.50
C THR A 51 -13.54 -9.83 -1.44
N ALA A 52 -13.58 -8.80 -0.59
CA ALA A 52 -12.57 -7.75 -0.53
C ALA A 52 -11.25 -8.21 0.10
N TRP A 53 -11.31 -9.09 1.11
CA TRP A 53 -10.13 -9.63 1.78
C TRP A 53 -9.76 -11.01 1.26
N ASN A 54 -10.52 -12.04 1.62
CA ASN A 54 -10.10 -13.43 1.42
C ASN A 54 -9.88 -13.78 -0.05
N ASP A 55 -10.88 -13.55 -0.91
CA ASP A 55 -10.86 -13.94 -2.31
C ASP A 55 -9.90 -13.06 -3.11
N HIS A 56 -10.00 -11.72 -2.96
CA HIS A 56 -9.13 -10.79 -3.68
C HIS A 56 -7.65 -10.92 -3.27
N GLN A 57 -7.36 -10.99 -1.96
CA GLN A 57 -5.98 -11.16 -1.48
C GLN A 57 -5.42 -12.51 -1.91
N SER A 58 -6.19 -13.60 -1.82
CA SER A 58 -5.75 -14.92 -2.28
C SER A 58 -5.41 -14.93 -3.76
N HIS A 59 -6.22 -14.26 -4.59
CA HIS A 59 -5.96 -14.13 -6.03
C HIS A 59 -4.66 -13.37 -6.31
N LEU A 60 -4.46 -12.22 -5.66
CA LEU A 60 -3.24 -11.42 -5.82
C LEU A 60 -1.99 -12.21 -5.42
N LEU A 61 -2.03 -12.90 -4.28
CA LEU A 61 -0.89 -13.67 -3.78
C LEU A 61 -0.63 -14.92 -4.63
N THR A 62 -1.68 -15.58 -5.14
CA THR A 62 -1.52 -16.72 -6.07
C THR A 62 -0.86 -16.27 -7.37
N LYS A 63 -1.30 -15.14 -7.95
CA LYS A 63 -0.62 -14.54 -9.10
C LYS A 63 0.81 -14.18 -8.79
N LEU A 64 1.07 -13.54 -7.64
CA LEU A 64 2.42 -13.15 -7.24
C LEU A 64 3.33 -14.37 -7.08
N ASN A 65 2.84 -15.45 -6.48
CA ASN A 65 3.57 -16.71 -6.33
C ASN A 65 3.95 -17.33 -7.68
N ASN A 66 3.07 -17.24 -8.69
CA ASN A 66 3.33 -17.75 -10.04
C ASN A 66 4.32 -16.87 -10.81
N LEU A 67 4.26 -15.55 -10.60
CA LEU A 67 5.13 -14.59 -11.29
C LEU A 67 6.55 -14.51 -10.70
N THR A 68 6.74 -15.01 -9.48
CA THR A 68 8.03 -14.92 -8.77
C THR A 68 8.77 -16.25 -8.67
N VAL A 69 8.23 -17.33 -9.23
CA VAL A 69 8.89 -18.66 -9.29
C VAL A 69 10.28 -18.53 -9.91
N ASP A 70 11.28 -19.12 -9.27
CA ASP A 70 12.67 -19.15 -9.74
C ASP A 70 13.30 -17.76 -9.94
N THR A 71 12.83 -16.76 -9.19
CA THR A 71 13.39 -15.40 -9.19
C THR A 71 13.88 -15.00 -7.80
N ASP A 72 14.74 -13.98 -7.71
CA ASP A 72 15.19 -13.38 -6.44
C ASP A 72 14.05 -12.84 -5.54
N ASN A 73 12.83 -12.75 -6.08
CA ASN A 73 11.64 -12.30 -5.38
C ASN A 73 10.88 -13.44 -4.68
N GLU A 74 11.21 -14.71 -4.94
CA GLU A 74 10.47 -15.87 -4.41
C GLU A 74 10.44 -16.00 -2.89
N ALA A 75 11.41 -15.38 -2.20
CA ALA A 75 11.55 -15.39 -0.75
C ALA A 75 11.38 -14.00 -0.12
N ARG A 76 10.94 -13.01 -0.90
CA ARG A 76 10.74 -11.64 -0.43
C ARG A 76 9.29 -11.42 -0.07
N ILE A 77 9.03 -10.60 0.94
CA ILE A 77 7.67 -10.14 1.24
C ILE A 77 7.15 -9.18 0.13
N PRO A 78 5.83 -9.00 -0.04
CA PRO A 78 5.26 -8.13 -1.08
C PRO A 78 5.83 -6.70 -1.10
N LEU A 79 6.09 -6.10 0.07
CA LEU A 79 6.75 -4.80 0.18
C LEU A 79 8.16 -4.78 -0.43
N HIS A 80 8.96 -5.82 -0.23
CA HIS A 80 10.30 -5.90 -0.82
C HIS A 80 10.22 -6.19 -2.33
N ILE A 81 9.22 -6.95 -2.76
CA ILE A 81 8.98 -7.22 -4.18
C ILE A 81 8.59 -5.93 -4.91
N LEU A 82 7.62 -5.16 -4.39
CA LEU A 82 7.22 -3.90 -5.02
C LEU A 82 8.41 -2.92 -5.09
N LEU A 83 9.24 -2.82 -4.04
CA LEU A 83 10.41 -1.93 -4.07
C LEU A 83 11.47 -2.39 -5.09
N ASN A 84 11.70 -3.70 -5.23
CA ASN A 84 12.65 -4.26 -6.19
C ASN A 84 12.17 -4.17 -7.66
N THR A 85 10.85 -4.07 -7.88
CA THR A 85 10.23 -4.04 -9.21
C THR A 85 9.75 -2.65 -9.64
N ALA A 86 9.78 -1.65 -8.74
CA ALA A 86 9.25 -0.31 -9.00
C ALA A 86 9.83 0.36 -10.25
N THR A 87 11.14 0.24 -10.47
CA THR A 87 11.87 0.88 -11.57
C THR A 87 12.02 -0.01 -12.82
N LYS A 88 11.51 -1.24 -12.78
CA LYS A 88 11.64 -2.25 -13.84
C LYS A 88 10.36 -2.31 -14.66
N SER A 89 10.38 -1.73 -15.86
CA SER A 89 9.21 -1.63 -16.74
C SER A 89 8.70 -3.00 -17.20
N ASP A 90 9.60 -3.95 -17.45
CA ASP A 90 9.32 -5.35 -17.79
C ASP A 90 8.62 -6.10 -16.64
N GLN A 91 8.86 -5.69 -15.40
CA GLN A 91 8.28 -6.30 -14.19
C GLN A 91 7.10 -5.49 -13.62
N ALA A 92 6.52 -4.57 -14.40
CA ALA A 92 5.41 -3.73 -13.96
C ALA A 92 4.20 -4.55 -13.45
N HIS A 93 3.93 -5.70 -14.07
CA HIS A 93 2.85 -6.61 -13.66
C HIS A 93 3.13 -7.27 -12.29
N ILE A 94 4.39 -7.61 -11.99
CA ILE A 94 4.81 -8.12 -10.67
C ILE A 94 4.62 -7.02 -9.62
N PHE A 95 5.08 -5.80 -9.93
CA PHE A 95 4.87 -4.64 -9.06
C PHE A 95 3.38 -4.43 -8.76
N ASN A 96 2.51 -4.48 -9.77
CA ASN A 96 1.09 -4.18 -9.58
C ASN A 96 0.42 -5.20 -8.63
N ASN A 97 0.76 -6.49 -8.73
CA ASN A 97 0.23 -7.51 -7.81
C ASN A 97 0.81 -7.37 -6.40
N ALA A 98 2.12 -7.12 -6.29
CA ALA A 98 2.80 -6.93 -5.01
C ALA A 98 2.29 -5.68 -4.26
N SER A 99 2.13 -4.56 -4.98
CA SER A 99 1.63 -3.30 -4.44
C SER A 99 0.18 -3.42 -3.98
N GLN A 100 -0.71 -3.99 -4.80
CA GLN A 100 -2.10 -4.22 -4.37
C GLN A 100 -2.19 -5.15 -3.16
N ALA A 101 -1.42 -6.24 -3.14
CA ALA A 101 -1.42 -7.16 -1.99
C ALA A 101 -0.93 -6.48 -0.70
N HIS A 102 0.09 -5.61 -0.81
CA HIS A 102 0.59 -4.83 0.32
C HIS A 102 -0.41 -3.77 0.78
N ASN A 103 -0.96 -2.99 -0.15
CA ASN A 103 -1.91 -1.91 0.15
C ASN A 103 -3.20 -2.46 0.76
N ASN A 104 -3.72 -3.57 0.22
CA ASN A 104 -4.94 -4.21 0.75
C ASN A 104 -4.71 -4.75 2.17
N HIS A 105 -3.56 -5.36 2.43
CA HIS A 105 -3.21 -5.78 3.78
C HIS A 105 -3.04 -4.58 4.74
N LEU A 106 -2.43 -3.49 4.29
CA LEU A 106 -2.28 -2.26 5.08
C LEU A 106 -3.64 -1.69 5.50
N PHE A 107 -4.61 -1.70 4.58
CA PHE A 107 -6.00 -1.31 4.79
C PHE A 107 -6.67 -2.18 5.85
N PHE A 108 -6.78 -3.50 5.63
CA PHE A 108 -7.48 -4.40 6.56
C PHE A 108 -6.83 -4.50 7.94
N GLN A 109 -5.51 -4.33 8.04
CA GLN A 109 -4.81 -4.35 9.32
C GLN A 109 -5.20 -3.15 10.21
N ALA A 110 -5.63 -2.04 9.61
CA ALA A 110 -6.04 -0.83 10.32
C ALA A 110 -7.56 -0.77 10.60
N LEU A 111 -8.29 -1.89 10.44
CA LEU A 111 -9.73 -1.94 10.67
C LEU A 111 -10.09 -2.66 11.97
N THR A 112 -11.06 -2.08 12.66
CA THR A 112 -11.80 -2.66 13.77
C THR A 112 -13.29 -2.40 13.58
N SER A 113 -14.17 -3.09 14.30
CA SER A 113 -15.62 -2.87 14.19
C SER A 113 -16.00 -1.52 14.81
N PRO A 114 -16.62 -0.58 14.05
CA PRO A 114 -17.10 0.72 14.54
C PRO A 114 -17.84 0.67 15.86
N GLU A 115 -18.72 -0.31 16.03
CA GLU A 115 -19.58 -0.46 17.22
C GLU A 115 -18.76 -0.70 18.50
N THR A 116 -17.58 -1.30 18.36
CA THR A 116 -16.66 -1.59 19.48
C THR A 116 -15.44 -0.68 19.50
N ASN A 117 -15.32 0.24 18.54
CA ASN A 117 -14.12 1.04 18.36
C ASN A 117 -14.02 2.11 19.44
N GLN A 118 -13.05 1.95 20.34
CA GLN A 118 -12.73 2.94 21.38
C GLN A 118 -11.36 3.58 21.13
N THR A 119 -10.70 3.23 20.03
CA THR A 119 -9.34 3.68 19.74
C THR A 119 -9.34 5.17 19.41
N LYS A 120 -8.28 5.86 19.83
CA LYS A 120 -8.06 7.27 19.52
C LYS A 120 -6.61 7.45 19.09
N PRO A 121 -6.30 8.47 18.27
CA PRO A 121 -4.91 8.79 17.95
C PRO A 121 -4.08 8.94 19.22
N SER A 122 -2.91 8.29 19.26
CA SER A 122 -1.94 8.51 20.34
C SER A 122 -1.61 10.01 20.46
N ALA A 123 -1.17 10.46 21.63
CA ALA A 123 -0.83 11.87 21.85
C ALA A 123 0.20 12.40 20.83
N LEU A 124 1.16 11.56 20.42
CA LEU A 124 2.15 11.91 19.41
C LEU A 124 1.52 12.07 18.01
N LEU A 125 0.65 11.12 17.62
CA LEU A 125 -0.07 11.21 16.35
C LEU A 125 -1.00 12.42 16.32
N GLN A 126 -1.78 12.63 17.39
CA GLN A 126 -2.66 13.78 17.55
C GLN A 126 -1.89 15.11 17.41
N SER A 127 -0.71 15.23 18.02
CA SER A 127 0.12 16.42 17.91
C SER A 127 0.58 16.69 16.47
N ARG A 128 0.97 15.65 15.72
CA ARG A 128 1.39 15.79 14.32
C ARG A 128 0.23 16.08 13.37
N ILE A 129 -0.94 15.50 13.65
CA ILE A 129 -2.19 15.82 12.94
C ILE A 129 -2.51 17.30 13.15
N ASN A 130 -2.54 17.77 14.39
CA ASN A 130 -2.84 19.17 14.68
C ASN A 130 -1.82 20.13 14.06
N LYS A 131 -0.55 19.73 13.98
CA LYS A 131 0.50 20.53 13.32
C LYS A 131 0.34 20.62 11.79
N SER A 132 -0.10 19.54 11.14
CA SER A 132 -0.14 19.44 9.68
C SER A 132 -1.50 19.84 9.10
N PHE A 133 -2.59 19.50 9.79
CA PHE A 133 -3.98 19.66 9.34
C PHE A 133 -4.83 20.51 10.28
N GLY A 134 -4.29 21.04 11.39
CA GLY A 134 -5.07 21.82 12.37
C GLY A 134 -5.83 20.94 13.36
N SER A 135 -6.67 20.03 12.87
CA SER A 135 -7.48 19.13 13.71
C SER A 135 -7.67 17.74 13.09
N LEU A 136 -8.12 16.78 13.91
CA LEU A 136 -8.51 15.45 13.43
C LEU A 136 -9.72 15.51 12.48
N GLU A 137 -10.61 16.48 12.71
CA GLU A 137 -11.79 16.68 11.88
C GLU A 137 -11.41 17.24 10.50
N GLU A 138 -10.52 18.23 10.46
CA GLU A 138 -9.99 18.75 9.19
C GLU A 138 -9.23 17.66 8.41
N LEU A 139 -8.49 16.79 9.11
CA LEU A 139 -7.87 15.64 8.46
C LEU A 139 -8.94 14.69 7.88
N ARG A 140 -9.99 14.37 8.63
CA ARG A 140 -11.10 13.52 8.17
C ARG A 140 -11.71 14.09 6.89
N GLU A 141 -12.12 15.36 6.92
CA GLU A 141 -12.78 16.02 5.79
C GLU A 141 -11.89 16.01 4.54
N GLN A 142 -10.62 16.42 4.67
CA GLN A 142 -9.68 16.42 3.55
C GLN A 142 -9.41 15.02 3.01
N PHE A 143 -9.28 14.02 3.90
CA PHE A 143 -9.02 12.64 3.50
C PHE A 143 -10.22 12.04 2.76
N LEU A 144 -11.42 12.18 3.30
CA LEU A 144 -12.65 11.66 2.70
C LEU A 144 -12.92 12.34 1.36
N LEU A 145 -12.71 13.66 1.27
CA LEU A 145 -12.82 14.39 0.02
C LEU A 145 -11.83 13.87 -1.03
N ALA A 146 -10.56 13.68 -0.66
CA ALA A 146 -9.55 13.14 -1.57
C ALA A 146 -9.90 11.72 -2.06
N ALA A 147 -10.47 10.89 -1.19
CA ALA A 147 -10.93 9.54 -1.53
C ALA A 147 -12.17 9.57 -2.44
N ASP A 148 -13.13 10.44 -2.18
CA ASP A 148 -14.36 10.58 -2.98
C ASP A 148 -14.05 11.08 -4.39
N LEU A 149 -13.20 12.12 -4.49
CA LEU A 149 -12.75 12.71 -5.77
C LEU A 149 -11.88 11.78 -6.62
N LEU A 150 -11.27 10.74 -6.03
CA LEU A 150 -10.52 9.75 -6.81
C LEU A 150 -11.47 8.95 -7.70
N LEU A 151 -11.52 9.31 -8.98
CA LEU A 151 -12.34 8.61 -9.97
C LEU A 151 -11.69 7.28 -10.36
N GLY A 152 -12.47 6.20 -10.29
CA GLY A 152 -12.02 4.85 -10.59
C GLY A 152 -11.28 4.20 -9.42
N ASN A 153 -10.32 3.36 -9.75
CA ASN A 153 -9.64 2.48 -8.81
C ASN A 153 -8.38 3.10 -8.23
N GLY A 154 -8.15 2.88 -6.94
CA GLY A 154 -6.91 3.31 -6.31
C GLY A 154 -6.92 3.25 -4.80
N TRP A 155 -6.02 4.02 -4.22
CA TRP A 155 -5.71 4.04 -2.80
C TRP A 155 -5.46 5.48 -2.35
N VAL A 156 -5.96 5.83 -1.16
CA VAL A 156 -5.59 7.08 -0.51
C VAL A 156 -4.84 6.75 0.75
N PHE A 157 -3.69 7.39 0.95
CA PHE A 157 -2.80 7.13 2.07
C PHE A 157 -2.64 8.36 2.96
N LEU A 158 -2.61 8.12 4.27
CA LEU A 158 -2.00 9.06 5.21
C LEU A 158 -0.54 8.66 5.32
N ILE A 159 0.36 9.57 4.92
CA ILE A 159 1.80 9.32 4.92
C ILE A 159 2.50 10.21 5.94
N GLU A 160 3.60 9.70 6.48
CA GLU A 160 4.59 10.47 7.22
C GLU A 160 5.81 10.70 6.32
N GLY A 161 6.19 11.97 6.12
CA GLY A 161 7.41 12.37 5.42
C GLY A 161 8.66 12.28 6.30
N PRO A 162 9.86 12.42 5.71
CA PRO A 162 11.14 12.39 6.46
C PRO A 162 11.27 13.54 7.46
N ASP A 163 10.54 14.64 7.25
CA ASP A 163 10.44 15.79 8.14
C ASP A 163 9.43 15.60 9.29
N LYS A 164 8.84 14.40 9.40
CA LYS A 164 7.78 14.04 10.35
C LYS A 164 6.47 14.80 10.14
N SER A 165 6.31 15.47 8.99
CA SER A 165 5.03 16.04 8.58
C SER A 165 4.10 14.93 8.11
N LEU A 166 2.80 15.16 8.27
CA LEU A 166 1.78 14.26 7.74
C LEU A 166 1.22 14.83 6.44
N GLY A 167 0.95 13.95 5.49
CA GLY A 167 0.37 14.32 4.20
C GLY A 167 -0.64 13.29 3.72
N ILE A 168 -1.57 13.72 2.87
CA ILE A 168 -2.51 12.83 2.17
C ILE A 168 -1.96 12.58 0.76
N MET A 169 -1.89 11.32 0.35
CA MET A 169 -1.42 10.93 -0.97
C MET A 169 -2.45 10.03 -1.65
N SER A 170 -2.98 10.52 -2.78
CA SER A 170 -3.89 9.78 -3.65
C SER A 170 -3.10 9.06 -4.75
N CYS A 171 -3.28 7.75 -4.84
CA CYS A 171 -2.56 6.86 -5.74
C CYS A 171 -3.55 6.07 -6.60
N TYR A 172 -3.48 6.23 -7.92
CA TYR A 172 -4.33 5.48 -8.84
C TYR A 172 -3.88 4.01 -8.97
N ASN A 173 -4.85 3.12 -9.18
CA ASN A 173 -4.67 1.71 -9.44
C ASN A 173 -3.80 0.99 -8.39
N ALA A 174 -2.58 0.61 -8.77
CA ALA A 174 -1.62 -0.10 -7.92
C ALA A 174 -0.53 0.84 -7.38
N GLY A 175 -0.77 2.15 -7.37
CA GLY A 175 0.19 3.15 -6.94
C GLY A 175 0.63 2.95 -5.49
N THR A 176 1.83 3.42 -5.17
CA THR A 176 2.47 3.17 -3.87
C THR A 176 3.11 4.43 -3.28
N PRO A 177 2.97 4.67 -1.97
CA PRO A 177 3.57 5.86 -1.35
C PRO A 177 5.09 5.76 -1.20
N TYR A 178 5.67 4.56 -1.31
CA TYR A 178 7.09 4.32 -1.02
C TYR A 178 8.04 4.67 -2.17
N HIS A 179 7.54 4.86 -3.39
CA HIS A 179 8.38 5.16 -4.56
C HIS A 179 7.70 6.15 -5.50
N ILE A 180 8.25 7.36 -5.61
CA ILE A 180 7.58 8.49 -6.31
C ILE A 180 7.23 8.18 -7.76
N ALA A 181 8.11 7.50 -8.51
CA ALA A 181 7.85 7.11 -9.90
C ALA A 181 6.66 6.16 -10.06
N ARG A 182 6.29 5.45 -9.00
CA ARG A 182 5.18 4.49 -8.95
C ARG A 182 4.10 4.91 -7.97
N ALA A 183 4.09 6.17 -7.54
CA ALA A 183 3.00 6.72 -6.75
C ALA A 183 1.71 6.81 -7.58
N GLN A 184 1.82 6.96 -8.91
CA GLN A 184 0.67 7.07 -9.82
C GLN A 184 -0.30 8.15 -9.32
N LEU A 185 0.20 9.37 -9.10
CA LEU A 185 -0.54 10.47 -8.47
C LEU A 185 -1.61 11.10 -9.38
N PHE A 186 -1.44 10.99 -10.69
CA PHE A 186 -2.27 11.69 -11.67
C PHE A 186 -2.86 10.71 -12.68
N ASP A 187 -4.11 10.96 -13.07
CA ASP A 187 -4.73 10.31 -14.22
C ASP A 187 -4.34 11.06 -15.51
N LEU A 188 -3.39 10.49 -16.25
CA LEU A 188 -2.89 11.05 -17.50
C LEU A 188 -3.87 10.93 -18.67
N ASN A 189 -5.03 10.29 -18.49
CA ASN A 189 -6.09 10.28 -19.50
C ASN A 189 -6.93 11.56 -19.47
N ARG A 190 -6.78 12.40 -18.44
CA ARG A 190 -7.41 13.72 -18.37
C ARG A 190 -6.54 14.77 -19.06
N ILE A 191 -7.10 15.97 -19.23
CA ILE A 191 -6.35 17.11 -19.73
C ILE A 191 -5.21 17.39 -18.74
N ILE A 192 -3.98 17.40 -19.25
CA ILE A 192 -2.80 17.76 -18.46
C ILE A 192 -2.71 19.28 -18.47
N ASP A 193 -3.00 19.89 -17.34
CA ASP A 193 -2.79 21.32 -17.12
C ASP A 193 -1.33 21.62 -16.78
N SER A 194 -1.00 22.90 -16.64
CA SER A 194 0.36 23.35 -16.34
C SER A 194 0.85 22.89 -14.96
N GLU A 195 -0.04 22.71 -13.99
CA GLU A 195 0.31 22.31 -12.62
C GLU A 195 0.70 20.82 -12.57
N VAL A 196 -0.09 19.98 -13.22
CA VAL A 196 0.21 18.55 -13.41
C VAL A 196 1.49 18.40 -14.22
N HIS A 197 1.68 19.21 -15.26
CA HIS A 197 2.91 19.17 -16.07
C HIS A 197 4.16 19.49 -15.23
N GLN A 198 4.14 20.58 -14.45
CA GLN A 198 5.23 20.95 -13.54
C GLN A 198 5.51 19.85 -12.51
N SER A 199 4.46 19.23 -11.97
CA SER A 199 4.58 18.12 -11.03
C SER A 199 5.25 16.90 -11.66
N ILE A 200 4.89 16.55 -12.90
CA ILE A 200 5.52 15.46 -13.66
C ILE A 200 7.00 15.76 -13.94
N GLU A 201 7.34 17.00 -14.28
CA GLU A 201 8.73 17.42 -14.47
C GLU A 201 9.54 17.30 -13.17
N ALA A 202 8.98 17.73 -12.04
CA ALA A 202 9.62 17.60 -10.73
C ALA A 202 9.85 16.13 -10.36
N ILE A 203 8.84 15.26 -10.54
CA ILE A 203 8.97 13.81 -10.33
C ILE A 203 10.04 13.23 -11.26
N SER A 204 10.04 13.61 -12.53
CA SER A 204 11.04 13.15 -13.51
C SER A 204 12.47 13.56 -13.10
N GLY A 205 12.62 14.78 -12.56
CA GLY A 205 13.87 15.26 -11.98
C GLY A 205 14.34 14.42 -10.79
N ALA A 206 13.45 14.17 -9.83
CA ALA A 206 13.74 13.35 -8.63
C ALA A 206 14.10 11.89 -9.00
N VAL A 207 13.44 11.33 -10.01
CA VAL A 207 13.76 9.98 -10.50
C VAL A 207 15.13 9.95 -11.18
N ARG A 208 15.47 10.97 -11.97
CA ARG A 208 16.80 11.09 -12.62
C ARG A 208 17.92 11.27 -11.61
N SER A 209 17.68 12.00 -10.53
CA SER A 209 18.64 12.17 -9.43
C SER A 209 18.75 10.94 -8.52
N LYS A 210 17.90 9.92 -8.72
CA LYS A 210 17.78 8.72 -7.87
C LYS A 210 17.49 9.08 -6.41
N GLU A 211 16.70 10.13 -6.20
CA GLU A 211 16.26 10.54 -4.89
C GLU A 211 15.46 9.40 -4.24
N LYS A 212 15.79 9.09 -2.99
CA LYS A 212 15.09 8.06 -2.24
C LYS A 212 13.87 8.68 -1.57
N ASN A 213 12.72 8.06 -1.77
CA ASN A 213 11.52 8.41 -1.04
C ASN A 213 11.49 7.63 0.28
N PHE A 214 11.29 8.33 1.39
CA PHE A 214 11.23 7.76 2.75
C PHE A 214 9.84 7.90 3.37
N ASN A 215 8.81 8.13 2.55
CA ASN A 215 7.44 8.20 3.02
C ASN A 215 7.03 6.86 3.66
N ILE A 216 6.44 6.96 4.86
CA ILE A 216 5.88 5.83 5.59
C ILE A 216 4.37 5.93 5.49
N ALA A 217 3.69 4.87 5.06
CA ALA A 217 2.24 4.83 5.04
C ALA A 217 1.70 4.45 6.43
N LEU A 218 0.94 5.36 7.04
CA LEU A 218 0.32 5.16 8.34
C LEU A 218 -1.08 4.54 8.21
N LEU A 219 -1.85 5.01 7.24
CA LEU A 219 -3.22 4.57 6.96
C LEU A 219 -3.40 4.46 5.45
N ALA A 220 -4.24 3.51 5.01
CA ALA A 220 -4.69 3.38 3.63
C ALA A 220 -6.21 3.25 3.60
N ALA A 221 -6.85 3.88 2.62
CA ALA A 221 -8.22 3.63 2.20
C ALA A 221 -8.23 2.90 0.86
N ASN A 222 -9.03 1.82 0.79
CA ASN A 222 -9.27 1.10 -0.45
C ASN A 222 -10.49 1.70 -1.15
N VAL A 223 -10.30 2.32 -2.31
CA VAL A 223 -11.38 2.89 -3.14
C VAL A 223 -11.66 2.03 -4.39
N TRP A 224 -11.23 0.77 -4.40
CA TRP A 224 -11.57 -0.16 -5.45
C TRP A 224 -13.00 -0.68 -5.34
N GLU A 225 -13.64 -0.99 -6.47
CA GLU A 225 -15.03 -1.48 -6.44
C GLU A 225 -15.16 -2.83 -5.72
N HIS A 226 -14.15 -3.70 -5.81
CA HIS A 226 -14.14 -4.98 -5.08
C HIS A 226 -14.13 -4.80 -3.55
N ALA A 227 -13.82 -3.60 -3.06
CA ALA A 227 -13.85 -3.30 -1.63
C ALA A 227 -15.28 -3.04 -1.17
N TYR A 228 -16.06 -2.22 -1.88
CA TYR A 228 -17.33 -1.69 -1.36
C TYR A 228 -18.58 -2.07 -2.16
N LEU A 229 -18.46 -2.50 -3.42
CA LEU A 229 -19.62 -2.65 -4.31
C LEU A 229 -20.62 -3.71 -3.83
N THR A 230 -20.14 -4.80 -3.21
CA THR A 230 -20.98 -5.87 -2.65
C THR A 230 -21.97 -5.35 -1.60
N ASP A 231 -21.53 -4.43 -0.73
CA ASP A 231 -22.33 -3.96 0.41
C ASP A 231 -22.99 -2.59 0.18
N TYR A 232 -22.41 -1.75 -0.68
CA TYR A 232 -22.79 -0.34 -0.84
C TYR A 232 -23.31 0.03 -2.23
N SER A 233 -23.28 -0.90 -3.20
CA SER A 233 -23.63 -0.61 -4.59
C SER A 233 -22.75 0.48 -5.22
N VAL A 234 -23.09 0.89 -6.45
CA VAL A 234 -22.30 1.82 -7.27
C VAL A 234 -22.29 3.25 -6.70
N SER A 235 -23.38 3.67 -6.07
CA SER A 235 -23.54 5.03 -5.53
C SER A 235 -23.11 5.18 -4.07
N GLY A 236 -22.82 4.09 -3.35
CA GLY A 236 -22.58 4.13 -1.90
C GLY A 236 -21.13 4.37 -1.49
N LYS A 237 -20.26 4.84 -2.40
CA LYS A 237 -18.84 5.10 -2.11
C LYS A 237 -18.66 6.06 -0.93
N THR A 238 -19.40 7.17 -0.91
CA THR A 238 -19.32 8.17 0.17
C THR A 238 -19.75 7.56 1.52
N GLU A 239 -20.84 6.79 1.56
CA GLU A 239 -21.30 6.11 2.78
C GLU A 239 -20.28 5.07 3.27
N TYR A 240 -19.70 4.29 2.35
CA TYR A 240 -18.63 3.36 2.64
C TYR A 240 -17.42 4.05 3.27
N LEU A 241 -16.98 5.18 2.72
CA LEU A 241 -15.83 5.93 3.22
C LEU A 241 -16.08 6.49 4.63
N GLU A 242 -17.31 6.93 4.92
CA GLU A 242 -17.69 7.39 6.26
C GLU A 242 -17.65 6.26 7.29
N LYS A 243 -18.23 5.10 6.95
CA LYS A 243 -18.18 3.91 7.82
C LYS A 243 -16.75 3.38 7.96
N TRP A 244 -15.96 3.44 6.90
CA TRP A 244 -14.54 3.09 6.92
C TRP A 244 -13.78 3.98 7.91
N TRP A 245 -14.00 5.31 7.88
CA TRP A 245 -13.36 6.23 8.82
C TRP A 245 -13.69 5.90 10.27
N ALA A 246 -14.95 5.59 10.57
CA ALA A 246 -15.38 5.15 11.90
C ALA A 246 -14.78 3.79 12.33
N SER A 247 -14.32 2.98 11.36
CA SER A 247 -13.73 1.66 11.58
C SER A 247 -12.20 1.71 11.81
N ILE A 248 -11.56 2.88 11.76
CA ILE A 248 -10.11 2.98 11.86
C ILE A 248 -9.65 2.58 13.28
N ASP A 249 -8.75 1.61 13.35
CA ASP A 249 -7.97 1.27 14.55
C ASP A 249 -6.79 2.25 14.67
N TRP A 250 -6.97 3.30 15.47
CA TRP A 250 -5.97 4.33 15.69
C TRP A 250 -4.75 3.85 16.47
N ASP A 251 -4.83 2.73 17.20
CA ASP A 251 -3.68 2.14 17.89
C ASP A 251 -2.73 1.54 16.85
N VAL A 252 -3.27 0.83 15.85
CA VAL A 252 -2.47 0.33 14.72
C VAL A 252 -1.85 1.48 13.93
N VAL A 253 -2.62 2.52 13.60
CA VAL A 253 -2.09 3.70 12.89
C VAL A 253 -0.98 4.37 13.71
N SER A 254 -1.18 4.53 15.02
CA SER A 254 -0.19 5.11 15.92
C SER A 254 1.08 4.26 16.03
N SER A 255 0.96 2.93 15.99
CA SER A 255 2.11 2.01 16.06
C SER A 255 3.04 2.08 14.84
N ARG A 256 2.52 2.54 13.69
CA ARG A 256 3.28 2.71 12.44
C ARG A 256 4.07 4.02 12.40
N LEU A 257 3.74 4.96 13.29
CA LEU A 257 4.36 6.26 13.36
C LEU A 257 5.83 6.12 13.76
N TYR A 258 6.72 6.86 13.10
CA TYR A 258 8.12 6.85 13.48
C TYR A 258 8.31 7.53 14.84
N SER A 259 8.56 6.73 15.88
CA SER A 259 8.99 7.16 17.19
C SER A 259 10.51 7.30 17.15
N GLY A 260 11.00 8.53 16.95
CA GLY A 260 12.43 8.83 16.87
C GLY A 260 13.17 8.75 18.22
N ASN A 261 12.85 7.75 19.04
CA ASN A 261 13.56 7.43 20.28
C ASN A 261 14.77 6.54 19.98
#